data_AF-K9D0U6-F1
#
_entry.id   AF-K9D0U6-F1
#
_cell.length_a   1.000
_cell.length_b   1.000
_cell.length_c   1.000
_cell.angle_alpha   90.00
_cell.angle_beta   90.00
_cell.angle_gamma   90.00
#
_symmetry.space_group_name_H-M   'P 1'
#
loop_
_entity.id
_entity.type
_entity.pdbx_description
1 polymer ?
#
loop_
_entity_poly.entity_id
_entity_poly.type
_entity_poly.pdbx_seq_one_letter_code
_entity_poly.pdbx_strand_id
1 'polypeptide(L)'
;MVSNGPGRINQAFSVRSSTWPKSQLRADWAKFHWKPRLGIQSTIWDEALKLQAADNDYQRRDLFEAIDAGDFPQWDLGIQLFDEAFAEAQPYDVLDATKLIPEEDVPVRLIGTLTLNRNVDNFFAETEQVAFLPSNVPPGIDFSNDPLLQGRLFSYLDTQNSRLGTTNFHQIPVNAPRCPFGNFQRDGKMQTMVPKGRANYEPNSLAAHGEEGGPRESPDVGFVTANAATGPEESGDKLRVRAETFADHYSQARLFYRSQTISEQAHIASSFVFELSKVAQLDQVPGRMVANLRNVDEDLASRVADGLAIDLPKKTPAAKEPIDMPPSDALSIHKNMLATLEGRKVGILIADGSDADELAAIVTAVEKAKGKAVIVAPKVGGAKLSNGKQQKADGQLAGSPSQIFDAVAIIVSQEGCATLLNEGAAVEFVMNAFGHLKAIGANETAQPLLDKAGVVPDAGVTGVDAAFVKAAALRFYDREPSLRMLA
;
A
#
# COMPACT_ATOMS: atom_id res chain seq x y z
N MET A 1 8.47 -6.34 5.28
CA MET A 1 7.32 -5.47 5.01
C MET A 1 6.48 -5.94 3.82
N VAL A 2 5.28 -6.47 4.10
CA VAL A 2 4.11 -6.29 3.23
C VAL A 2 3.94 -4.79 3.10
N SER A 3 3.69 -4.26 1.90
CA SER A 3 3.45 -2.83 1.75
C SER A 3 2.23 -2.46 2.60
N ASN A 4 2.46 -1.91 3.79
CA ASN A 4 1.42 -1.43 4.68
C ASN A 4 1.00 -0.04 4.21
N GLY A 5 0.60 0.06 2.95
CA GLY A 5 -0.03 1.28 2.43
C GLY A 5 -1.43 1.42 3.03
N PRO A 6 -1.89 2.63 3.36
CA PRO A 6 -3.29 2.84 3.66
C PRO A 6 -4.10 2.57 2.38
N GLY A 7 -5.10 1.69 2.45
CA GLY A 7 -6.03 1.49 1.36
C GLY A 7 -7.17 2.50 1.47
N ARG A 8 -7.31 3.42 0.52
CA ARG A 8 -8.49 4.30 0.44
C ARG A 8 -9.26 3.98 -0.83
N ILE A 9 -10.56 3.78 -0.70
CA ILE A 9 -11.46 3.70 -1.83
C ILE A 9 -12.11 5.07 -1.99
N ASN A 10 -11.57 5.88 -2.90
CA ASN A 10 -12.03 7.28 -3.11
C ASN A 10 -13.40 7.38 -3.81
N GLN A 11 -13.92 6.28 -4.33
CA GLN A 11 -15.26 6.21 -4.90
C GLN A 11 -16.30 6.22 -3.78
N ALA A 12 -17.35 7.01 -3.95
CA ALA A 12 -18.49 6.99 -3.05
C ALA A 12 -19.41 5.82 -3.40
N PHE A 13 -19.85 5.08 -2.39
CA PHE A 13 -20.88 4.04 -2.52
C PHE A 13 -22.13 4.51 -1.79
N SER A 14 -23.29 4.26 -2.37
CA SER A 14 -24.56 4.52 -1.69
C SER A 14 -24.75 3.47 -0.60
N VAL A 15 -25.19 3.88 0.58
CA VAL A 15 -25.42 2.95 1.71
C VAL A 15 -26.84 3.07 2.21
N ARG A 16 -27.69 2.11 1.83
CA ARG A 16 -29.05 1.98 2.38
C ARG A 16 -29.44 0.51 2.44
N SER A 17 -30.02 0.11 3.57
CA SER A 17 -30.63 -1.20 3.73
C SER A 17 -32.15 -1.06 3.70
N SER A 18 -32.81 -1.87 2.85
CA SER A 18 -34.28 -2.03 2.86
C SER A 18 -34.80 -2.65 4.15
N THR A 19 -33.94 -3.31 4.94
CA THR A 19 -34.28 -3.96 6.22
C THR A 19 -33.99 -3.09 7.44
N TRP A 20 -33.35 -1.93 7.27
CA TRP A 20 -33.12 -0.99 8.37
C TRP A 20 -34.32 -0.06 8.53
N PRO A 21 -34.91 0.07 9.73
CA PRO A 21 -35.89 1.10 9.99
C PRO A 21 -35.29 2.46 9.61
N LYS A 22 -36.07 3.29 8.90
CA LYS A 22 -35.70 4.66 8.43
C LYS A 22 -35.07 5.56 9.52
N SER A 23 -35.13 5.19 10.80
CA SER A 23 -34.66 5.96 11.94
C SER A 23 -33.21 5.70 12.37
N GLN A 24 -32.48 4.72 11.81
CA GLN A 24 -31.18 4.32 12.39
C GLN A 24 -29.91 4.64 11.57
N LEU A 25 -29.99 4.87 10.26
CA LEU A 25 -28.87 5.44 9.49
C LEU A 25 -29.32 6.66 8.68
N ARG A 26 -28.73 7.82 8.98
CA ARG A 26 -28.84 9.07 8.23
C ARG A 26 -27.54 9.27 7.44
N ALA A 27 -27.26 8.39 6.50
CA ALA A 27 -26.14 8.53 5.59
C ALA A 27 -26.59 8.11 4.19
N ASP A 28 -26.22 8.91 3.20
CA ASP A 28 -26.53 8.63 1.80
C ASP A 28 -25.37 7.88 1.15
N TRP A 29 -24.14 8.25 1.51
CA TRP A 29 -22.93 7.64 0.96
C TRP A 29 -21.91 7.22 2.01
N ALA A 30 -21.02 6.36 1.55
CA ALA A 30 -19.87 5.88 2.25
C ALA A 30 -18.59 5.95 1.40
N LYS A 31 -17.46 6.24 2.05
CA LYS A 31 -16.12 5.92 1.55
C LYS A 31 -15.46 4.91 2.49
N PHE A 32 -14.86 3.87 1.92
CA PHE A 32 -14.25 2.75 2.67
C PHE A 32 -12.73 2.90 2.77
N HIS A 33 -12.19 2.48 3.91
CA HIS A 33 -10.77 2.60 4.26
C HIS A 33 -10.24 1.29 4.86
N TRP A 34 -8.98 0.96 4.56
CA TRP A 34 -8.21 -0.07 5.26
C TRP A 34 -7.04 0.59 5.97
N LYS A 35 -7.07 0.53 7.31
CA LYS A 35 -6.02 1.11 8.18
C LYS A 35 -5.11 -0.02 8.69
N PRO A 36 -3.84 -0.09 8.26
CA PRO A 36 -2.93 -1.14 8.70
C PRO A 36 -2.60 -0.99 10.19
N ARG A 37 -2.66 -2.09 10.96
CA ARG A 37 -2.35 -2.05 12.41
C ARG A 37 -0.87 -1.88 12.72
N LEU A 38 0.02 -2.30 11.81
CA LEU A 38 1.47 -2.09 11.92
C LEU A 38 1.91 -0.69 11.46
N GLY A 39 0.96 0.22 11.23
CA GLY A 39 1.22 1.56 10.74
C GLY A 39 1.61 1.59 9.26
N ILE A 40 1.95 2.77 8.78
CA ILE A 40 2.32 3.03 7.38
C ILE A 40 3.81 3.34 7.27
N GLN A 41 4.46 2.78 6.25
CA GLN A 41 5.88 3.01 5.96
C GLN A 41 6.14 2.81 4.46
N SER A 42 7.20 3.43 3.96
CA SER A 42 7.67 3.27 2.58
C SER A 42 9.19 3.16 2.53
N THR A 43 9.69 2.57 1.46
CA THR A 43 11.10 2.64 1.09
C THR A 43 11.42 4.00 0.49
N ILE A 44 12.69 4.39 0.49
CA ILE A 44 13.14 5.53 -0.33
C ILE A 44 13.48 5.04 -1.75
N TRP A 45 13.51 5.94 -2.73
CA TRP A 45 13.61 5.55 -4.14
C TRP A 45 14.82 4.64 -4.49
N ASP A 46 16.03 5.03 -4.07
CA ASP A 46 17.24 4.22 -4.32
C ASP A 46 17.18 2.84 -3.64
N GLU A 47 16.54 2.77 -2.46
CA GLU A 47 16.30 1.49 -1.79
C GLU A 47 15.30 0.64 -2.55
N ALA A 48 14.20 1.22 -3.04
CA ALA A 48 13.20 0.49 -3.82
C ALA A 48 13.80 -0.14 -5.08
N LEU A 49 14.64 0.59 -5.81
CA LEU A 49 15.34 0.08 -6.99
C LEU A 49 16.29 -1.08 -6.65
N LYS A 50 17.13 -0.89 -5.63
CA LYS A 50 18.09 -1.92 -5.21
C LYS A 50 17.40 -3.13 -4.60
N LEU A 51 16.28 -2.94 -3.89
CA LEU A 51 15.45 -4.02 -3.36
C LEU A 51 14.87 -4.86 -4.49
N GLN A 52 14.33 -4.24 -5.54
CA GLN A 52 13.80 -4.94 -6.71
C GLN A 52 14.87 -5.77 -7.43
N ALA A 53 16.12 -5.30 -7.43
CA ALA A 53 17.26 -6.06 -7.97
C ALA A 53 17.70 -7.21 -7.05
N ALA A 54 17.63 -7.02 -5.74
CA ALA A 54 18.05 -8.01 -4.74
C ALA A 54 17.02 -9.14 -4.57
N ASP A 55 15.73 -8.81 -4.51
CA ASP A 55 14.63 -9.76 -4.38
C ASP A 55 13.38 -9.18 -5.06
N ASN A 56 13.17 -9.55 -6.32
CA ASN A 56 12.01 -9.13 -7.10
C ASN A 56 10.67 -9.70 -6.58
N ASP A 57 10.73 -10.65 -5.65
CA ASP A 57 9.59 -11.24 -4.95
C ASP A 57 9.48 -10.75 -3.50
N TYR A 58 10.22 -9.72 -3.07
CA TYR A 58 10.33 -9.31 -1.67
C TYR A 58 8.98 -9.17 -0.96
N GLN A 59 8.03 -8.41 -1.53
CA GLN A 59 6.72 -8.20 -0.91
C GLN A 59 5.88 -9.47 -0.86
N ARG A 60 5.99 -10.34 -1.88
CA ARG A 60 5.31 -11.64 -1.92
C ARG A 60 5.88 -12.57 -0.86
N ARG A 61 7.21 -12.67 -0.79
CA ARG A 61 7.94 -13.47 0.21
C ARG A 61 7.63 -12.99 1.61
N ASP A 62 7.65 -11.68 1.84
CA ASP A 62 7.39 -11.13 3.16
C ASP A 62 5.97 -11.42 3.66
N LEU A 63 4.96 -11.26 2.82
CA LEU A 63 3.58 -11.64 3.16
C LEU A 63 3.48 -13.13 3.49
N PHE A 64 4.07 -13.97 2.64
CA PHE A 64 4.03 -15.42 2.80
C PHE A 64 4.71 -15.86 4.10
N GLU A 65 5.93 -15.38 4.35
CA GLU A 65 6.71 -15.69 5.55
C GLU A 65 6.05 -15.15 6.83
N ALA A 66 5.45 -13.96 6.79
CA ALA A 66 4.75 -13.40 7.94
C ALA A 66 3.57 -14.30 8.34
N ILE A 67 2.78 -14.76 7.38
CA ILE A 67 1.67 -15.69 7.64
C ILE A 67 2.18 -17.04 8.17
N ASP A 68 3.22 -17.61 7.57
CA ASP A 68 3.79 -18.88 7.99
C ASP A 68 4.41 -18.83 9.40
N ALA A 69 4.96 -17.67 9.79
CA ALA A 69 5.50 -17.43 11.12
C ALA A 69 4.42 -17.16 12.19
N GLY A 70 3.15 -16.98 11.78
CA GLY A 70 2.06 -16.61 12.68
C GLY A 70 1.96 -15.10 12.95
N ASP A 71 2.78 -14.29 12.29
CA ASP A 71 2.79 -12.83 12.35
C ASP A 71 1.72 -12.24 11.40
N PHE A 72 0.46 -12.60 11.66
CA PHE A 72 -0.65 -12.32 10.74
C PHE A 72 -0.85 -10.82 10.46
N PRO A 73 -0.76 -10.40 9.19
CA PRO A 73 -1.07 -9.02 8.81
C PRO A 73 -2.53 -8.66 9.07
N GLN A 74 -2.75 -7.47 9.64
CA GLN A 74 -4.08 -6.98 10.03
C GLN A 74 -4.36 -5.57 9.53
N TRP A 75 -5.58 -5.35 9.07
CA TRP A 75 -6.12 -4.03 8.71
C TRP A 75 -7.49 -3.84 9.36
N ASP A 76 -7.72 -2.66 9.91
CA ASP A 76 -9.05 -2.27 10.37
C ASP A 76 -9.86 -1.66 9.21
N LEU A 77 -11.07 -2.17 9.00
CA LEU A 77 -12.03 -1.62 8.04
C LEU A 77 -12.64 -0.36 8.65
N GLY A 78 -12.45 0.75 7.96
CA GLY A 78 -12.99 2.05 8.30
C GLY A 78 -14.03 2.53 7.30
N ILE A 79 -14.98 3.34 7.76
CA ILE A 79 -15.99 3.98 6.92
C ILE A 79 -16.14 5.47 7.27
N GLN A 80 -16.14 6.32 6.25
CA GLN A 80 -16.65 7.69 6.32
C GLN A 80 -18.10 7.66 5.85
N LEU A 81 -19.02 8.17 6.66
CA LEU A 81 -20.45 8.25 6.35
C LEU A 81 -20.85 9.73 6.27
N PHE A 82 -21.54 10.11 5.19
CA PHE A 82 -21.98 11.48 4.96
C PHE A 82 -23.32 11.51 4.18
N ASP A 83 -24.02 12.64 4.30
CA ASP A 83 -25.32 12.88 3.67
C ASP A 83 -25.22 13.92 2.54
N GLU A 84 -26.35 14.13 1.84
CA GLU A 84 -26.50 15.12 0.77
C GLU A 84 -26.13 16.53 1.21
N ALA A 85 -26.56 16.94 2.40
CA ALA A 85 -26.26 18.28 2.92
C ALA A 85 -24.75 18.50 3.11
N PHE A 86 -24.01 17.50 3.60
CA PHE A 86 -22.56 17.57 3.66
C PHE A 86 -21.93 17.64 2.26
N ALA A 87 -22.40 16.79 1.33
CA ALA A 87 -21.88 16.73 -0.03
C ALA A 87 -22.02 18.08 -0.76
N GLU A 88 -23.18 18.72 -0.66
CA GLU A 88 -23.46 20.04 -1.27
C GLU A 88 -22.65 21.18 -0.64
N ALA A 89 -22.25 21.04 0.63
CA ALA A 89 -21.46 22.04 1.34
C ALA A 89 -19.97 22.01 0.95
N GLN A 90 -19.50 20.97 0.26
CA GLN A 90 -18.09 20.85 -0.09
C GLN A 90 -17.74 21.72 -1.30
N PRO A 91 -16.51 22.28 -1.34
CA PRO A 91 -16.06 23.05 -2.50
C PRO A 91 -15.64 22.17 -3.69
N TYR A 92 -15.69 20.86 -3.51
CA TYR A 92 -15.40 19.81 -4.48
C TYR A 92 -16.56 18.81 -4.55
N ASP A 93 -16.68 18.12 -5.67
CA ASP A 93 -17.70 17.08 -5.84
C ASP A 93 -17.28 15.79 -5.10
N VAL A 94 -18.13 15.29 -4.20
CA VAL A 94 -17.84 14.05 -3.45
C VAL A 94 -17.90 12.79 -4.32
N LEU A 95 -18.56 12.87 -5.48
CA LEU A 95 -18.64 11.81 -6.50
C LEU A 95 -17.46 11.85 -7.49
N ASP A 96 -16.59 12.86 -7.39
CA ASP A 96 -15.34 12.91 -8.14
C ASP A 96 -14.28 12.01 -7.49
N ALA A 97 -13.94 10.91 -8.17
CA ALA A 97 -12.93 9.97 -7.72
C ALA A 97 -11.50 10.56 -7.59
N THR A 98 -11.26 11.77 -8.13
CA THR A 98 -10.02 12.53 -7.91
C THR A 98 -10.01 13.31 -6.59
N LYS A 99 -11.12 13.28 -5.84
CA LYS A 99 -11.30 14.01 -4.58
C LYS A 99 -11.41 13.05 -3.39
N LEU A 100 -10.57 13.27 -2.38
CA LEU A 100 -10.69 12.67 -1.05
C LEU A 100 -11.60 13.53 -0.16
N ILE A 101 -12.12 12.92 0.91
CA ILE A 101 -12.74 13.64 2.02
C ILE A 101 -11.72 13.66 3.16
N PRO A 102 -11.21 14.83 3.58
CA PRO A 102 -10.29 14.93 4.71
C PRO A 102 -10.86 14.25 5.96
N GLU A 103 -10.01 13.58 6.73
CA GLU A 103 -10.45 12.85 7.93
C GLU A 103 -10.85 13.82 9.06
N GLU A 104 -10.38 15.06 8.97
CA GLU A 104 -10.75 16.20 9.81
C GLU A 104 -12.18 16.68 9.56
N ASP A 105 -12.70 16.52 8.32
CA ASP A 105 -14.07 16.89 7.96
C ASP A 105 -15.04 15.75 8.30
N VAL A 106 -14.68 14.51 7.94
CA VAL A 106 -15.45 13.31 8.27
C VAL A 106 -14.49 12.25 8.82
N PRO A 107 -14.52 11.95 10.13
CA PRO A 107 -13.61 10.98 10.71
C PRO A 107 -13.94 9.56 10.25
N VAL A 108 -12.89 8.75 10.03
CA VAL A 108 -13.02 7.33 9.69
C VAL A 108 -13.48 6.55 10.92
N ARG A 109 -14.66 5.92 10.84
CA ARG A 109 -15.18 5.05 11.91
C ARG A 109 -14.74 3.61 11.64
N LEU A 110 -14.00 3.01 12.56
CA LEU A 110 -13.59 1.60 12.46
C LEU A 110 -14.78 0.69 12.76
N ILE A 111 -15.05 -0.27 11.87
CA ILE A 111 -16.23 -1.15 11.91
C ILE A 111 -15.89 -2.64 11.88
N GLY A 112 -14.62 -3.01 11.72
CA GLY A 112 -14.18 -4.40 11.74
C GLY A 112 -12.69 -4.55 11.46
N THR A 113 -12.20 -5.79 11.46
CA THR A 113 -10.79 -6.10 11.21
C THR A 113 -10.67 -7.26 10.23
N LEU A 114 -9.83 -7.10 9.20
CA LEU A 114 -9.35 -8.16 8.33
C LEU A 114 -8.04 -8.70 8.90
N THR A 115 -7.96 -10.03 9.08
CA THR A 115 -6.71 -10.73 9.43
C THR A 115 -6.39 -11.73 8.33
N LEU A 116 -5.21 -11.63 7.73
CA LEU A 116 -4.72 -12.63 6.78
C LEU A 116 -3.94 -13.70 7.55
N ASN A 117 -4.50 -14.90 7.67
CA ASN A 117 -3.97 -15.94 8.55
C ASN A 117 -3.66 -17.27 7.86
N ARG A 118 -3.72 -17.32 6.53
CA ARG A 118 -3.40 -18.52 5.76
C ARG A 118 -2.95 -18.17 4.35
N ASN A 119 -1.86 -18.81 3.92
CA ASN A 119 -1.38 -18.76 2.55
C ASN A 119 -2.27 -19.62 1.63
N VAL A 120 -2.16 -19.37 0.32
CA VAL A 120 -2.79 -20.22 -0.71
C VAL A 120 -2.04 -21.54 -0.84
N ASP A 121 -2.77 -22.62 -1.12
CA ASP A 121 -2.17 -23.93 -1.40
C ASP A 121 -1.59 -23.96 -2.83
N ASN A 122 -2.26 -23.29 -3.78
CA ASN A 122 -1.77 -23.15 -5.15
C ASN A 122 -1.97 -21.75 -5.71
N PHE A 123 -0.87 -21.07 -6.01
CA PHE A 123 -0.88 -19.70 -6.52
C PHE A 123 -1.75 -19.52 -7.77
N PHE A 124 -1.68 -20.42 -8.75
CA PHE A 124 -2.46 -20.29 -9.97
C PHE A 124 -3.96 -20.55 -9.73
N ALA A 125 -4.28 -21.59 -8.96
CA ALA A 125 -5.67 -21.97 -8.66
C ALA A 125 -6.42 -20.90 -7.85
N GLU A 126 -5.72 -20.21 -6.95
CA GLU A 126 -6.33 -19.32 -5.97
C GLU A 126 -5.99 -17.85 -6.19
N THR A 127 -4.72 -17.49 -6.45
CA THR A 127 -4.32 -16.09 -6.64
C THR A 127 -4.50 -15.62 -8.09
N GLU A 128 -4.09 -16.42 -9.07
CA GLU A 128 -4.18 -16.00 -10.48
C GLU A 128 -5.63 -16.05 -10.99
N GLN A 129 -6.42 -17.03 -10.54
CA GLN A 129 -7.79 -17.24 -11.03
C GLN A 129 -8.88 -16.54 -10.21
N VAL A 130 -8.55 -15.88 -9.10
CA VAL A 130 -9.54 -15.07 -8.36
C VAL A 130 -10.06 -13.93 -9.24
N ALA A 131 -11.35 -13.64 -9.14
CA ALA A 131 -12.02 -12.55 -9.85
C ALA A 131 -12.71 -11.62 -8.86
N PHE A 132 -12.15 -10.43 -8.68
CA PHE A 132 -12.79 -9.35 -7.93
C PHE A 132 -13.57 -8.46 -8.88
N LEU A 133 -14.81 -8.12 -8.57
CA LEU A 133 -15.63 -7.20 -9.35
C LEU A 133 -16.30 -6.20 -8.38
N PRO A 134 -16.20 -4.88 -8.61
CA PRO A 134 -16.88 -3.90 -7.76
C PRO A 134 -18.41 -3.95 -7.88
N SER A 135 -18.95 -4.60 -8.91
CA SER A 135 -20.38 -4.89 -9.06
C SER A 135 -20.90 -5.95 -8.08
N ASN A 136 -20.02 -6.71 -7.42
CA ASN A 136 -20.39 -7.76 -6.48
C ASN A 136 -20.64 -7.18 -5.09
N VAL A 137 -21.77 -6.48 -4.93
CA VAL A 137 -22.19 -5.90 -3.65
C VAL A 137 -23.32 -6.72 -3.01
N PRO A 138 -23.36 -6.86 -1.68
CA PRO A 138 -24.50 -7.44 -0.97
C PRO A 138 -25.65 -6.42 -0.82
N PRO A 139 -26.90 -6.88 -0.55
CA PRO A 139 -27.96 -5.97 -0.13
C PRO A 139 -27.52 -5.09 1.06
N GLY A 140 -27.79 -3.78 0.97
CA GLY A 140 -27.33 -2.78 1.96
C GLY A 140 -26.24 -1.85 1.44
N ILE A 141 -25.54 -2.22 0.37
CA ILE A 141 -24.53 -1.41 -0.33
C ILE A 141 -24.96 -1.28 -1.78
N ASP A 142 -24.90 -0.07 -2.31
CA ASP A 142 -25.24 0.23 -3.69
C ASP A 142 -24.27 1.29 -4.28
N PHE A 143 -24.50 1.69 -5.52
CA PHE A 143 -23.60 2.53 -6.29
C PHE A 143 -24.03 4.01 -6.25
N SER A 144 -23.07 4.90 -6.47
CA SER A 144 -23.32 6.32 -6.69
C SER A 144 -23.14 6.69 -8.18
N ASN A 145 -23.44 7.93 -8.53
CA ASN A 145 -23.23 8.47 -9.87
C ASN A 145 -21.78 8.89 -10.17
N ASP A 146 -20.80 8.42 -9.39
CA ASP A 146 -19.37 8.55 -9.74
C ASP A 146 -19.13 7.97 -11.15
N PRO A 147 -18.75 8.81 -12.15
CA PRO A 147 -18.65 8.40 -13.54
C PRO A 147 -17.51 7.39 -13.79
N LEU A 148 -16.51 7.31 -12.90
CA LEU A 148 -15.47 6.30 -12.97
C LEU A 148 -15.97 4.96 -12.41
N LEU A 149 -16.72 4.98 -11.30
CA LEU A 149 -17.35 3.77 -10.75
C LEU A 149 -18.30 3.14 -11.78
N GLN A 150 -19.17 3.93 -12.40
CA GLN A 150 -20.15 3.45 -13.38
C GLN A 150 -19.51 2.67 -14.53
N GLY A 151 -18.38 3.15 -15.08
CA GLY A 151 -17.62 2.40 -16.11
C GLY A 151 -16.99 1.11 -15.58
N ARG A 152 -16.55 1.08 -14.32
CA ARG A 152 -15.96 -0.11 -13.68
C ARG A 152 -16.99 -1.21 -13.43
N LEU A 153 -18.26 -0.88 -13.17
CA LEU A 153 -19.32 -1.88 -12.99
C LEU A 153 -19.47 -2.78 -14.23
N PHE A 154 -19.22 -2.24 -15.42
CA PHE A 154 -19.19 -3.01 -16.67
C PHE A 154 -17.89 -3.80 -16.85
N SER A 155 -16.74 -3.13 -16.72
CA SER A 155 -15.43 -3.64 -17.17
C SER A 155 -15.00 -4.94 -16.49
N TYR A 156 -15.22 -5.07 -15.17
CA TYR A 156 -14.66 -6.18 -14.42
C TYR A 156 -15.36 -7.51 -14.71
N LEU A 157 -16.63 -7.49 -15.13
CA LEU A 157 -17.30 -8.69 -15.64
C LEU A 157 -16.78 -9.06 -17.02
N ASP A 158 -16.72 -8.08 -17.92
CA ASP A 158 -16.31 -8.27 -19.32
C ASP A 158 -14.92 -8.91 -19.44
N THR A 159 -13.94 -8.40 -18.68
CA THR A 159 -12.55 -8.90 -18.76
C THR A 159 -12.40 -10.37 -18.33
N GLN A 160 -13.31 -10.91 -17.51
CA GLN A 160 -13.19 -12.31 -17.07
C GLN A 160 -13.48 -13.29 -18.20
N ASN A 161 -14.30 -12.89 -19.18
CA ASN A 161 -14.68 -13.74 -20.30
C ASN A 161 -13.45 -14.22 -21.09
N SER A 162 -12.47 -13.34 -21.31
CA SER A 162 -11.21 -13.68 -21.97
C SER A 162 -10.16 -14.19 -20.98
N ARG A 163 -9.97 -13.50 -19.85
CA ARG A 163 -8.93 -13.82 -18.86
C ARG A 163 -9.08 -15.23 -18.27
N LEU A 164 -10.31 -15.58 -17.88
CA LEU A 164 -10.63 -16.91 -17.33
C LEU A 164 -11.25 -17.83 -18.40
N GLY A 165 -11.48 -17.31 -19.61
CA GLY A 165 -11.86 -18.09 -20.78
C GLY A 165 -13.26 -18.70 -20.71
N THR A 166 -14.11 -18.24 -19.79
CA THR A 166 -15.48 -18.73 -19.60
C THR A 166 -16.36 -17.70 -18.90
N THR A 167 -17.67 -17.71 -19.18
CA THR A 167 -18.71 -17.03 -18.41
C THR A 167 -19.03 -17.72 -17.08
N ASN A 168 -18.55 -18.96 -16.89
CA ASN A 168 -18.72 -19.78 -15.69
C ASN A 168 -17.57 -19.60 -14.68
N PHE A 169 -16.82 -18.50 -14.74
CA PHE A 169 -15.66 -18.28 -13.85
C PHE A 169 -16.02 -18.26 -12.35
N HIS A 170 -17.29 -17.97 -12.02
CA HIS A 170 -17.84 -18.05 -10.68
C HIS A 170 -17.88 -19.49 -10.12
N GLN A 171 -17.68 -20.52 -10.96
CA GLN A 171 -17.61 -21.92 -10.55
C GLN A 171 -16.19 -22.38 -10.20
N ILE A 172 -15.18 -21.57 -10.52
CA ILE A 172 -13.80 -21.83 -10.08
C ILE A 172 -13.80 -21.78 -8.54
N PRO A 173 -13.20 -22.75 -7.84
CA PRO A 173 -13.37 -22.90 -6.39
C PRO A 173 -13.09 -21.65 -5.54
N VAL A 174 -12.11 -20.82 -5.93
CA VAL A 174 -11.79 -19.57 -5.20
C VAL A 174 -12.86 -18.48 -5.37
N ASN A 175 -13.62 -18.50 -6.48
CA ASN A 175 -14.67 -17.53 -6.80
C ASN A 175 -16.07 -18.00 -6.36
N ALA A 176 -16.21 -19.29 -6.03
CA ALA A 176 -17.51 -19.88 -5.70
C ALA A 176 -18.09 -19.27 -4.42
N PRO A 177 -19.36 -18.81 -4.43
CA PRO A 177 -19.99 -18.28 -3.23
C PRO A 177 -20.10 -19.36 -2.15
N ARG A 178 -20.02 -18.93 -0.89
CA ARG A 178 -20.18 -19.80 0.29
C ARG A 178 -21.61 -19.82 0.84
N CYS A 179 -22.54 -19.18 0.14
CA CYS A 179 -23.97 -19.20 0.41
C CYS A 179 -24.73 -19.91 -0.71
N PRO A 180 -25.98 -20.35 -0.48
CA PRO A 180 -26.83 -20.84 -1.55
C PRO A 180 -27.01 -19.77 -2.63
N PHE A 181 -26.95 -20.19 -3.89
CA PHE A 181 -27.28 -19.36 -5.04
C PHE A 181 -28.13 -20.18 -6.01
N GLY A 182 -29.06 -19.51 -6.70
CA GLY A 182 -29.94 -20.15 -7.65
C GLY A 182 -30.37 -19.16 -8.71
N ASN A 183 -30.26 -19.55 -9.98
CA ASN A 183 -30.73 -18.78 -11.11
C ASN A 183 -31.12 -19.72 -12.27
N PHE A 184 -31.58 -19.12 -13.37
CA PHE A 184 -31.96 -19.82 -14.58
C PHE A 184 -30.87 -19.82 -15.66
N GLN A 185 -29.65 -19.33 -15.37
CA GLN A 185 -28.53 -19.37 -16.31
C GLN A 185 -28.07 -20.82 -16.55
N ARG A 186 -27.70 -21.14 -17.79
CA ARG A 186 -27.29 -22.48 -18.24
C ARG A 186 -26.08 -22.39 -19.18
N ASP A 187 -25.50 -23.55 -19.48
CA ASP A 187 -24.47 -23.76 -20.49
C ASP A 187 -23.20 -22.92 -20.25
N GLY A 188 -22.55 -22.43 -21.31
CA GLY A 188 -21.25 -21.77 -21.27
C GLY A 188 -20.07 -22.74 -21.25
N LYS A 189 -18.90 -22.27 -21.66
CA LYS A 189 -17.67 -23.08 -21.70
C LYS A 189 -17.29 -23.55 -20.29
N MET A 190 -16.78 -24.77 -20.13
CA MET A 190 -16.38 -25.31 -18.82
C MET A 190 -17.50 -25.24 -17.76
N GLN A 191 -18.76 -25.46 -18.15
CA GLN A 191 -19.86 -25.65 -17.21
C GLN A 191 -19.59 -26.92 -16.38
N THR A 192 -19.38 -26.77 -15.08
CA THR A 192 -19.06 -27.88 -14.17
C THR A 192 -20.25 -28.28 -13.30
N MET A 193 -21.22 -27.38 -13.10
CA MET A 193 -22.45 -27.69 -12.40
C MET A 193 -23.42 -28.48 -13.30
N VAL A 194 -24.27 -29.30 -12.70
CA VAL A 194 -25.35 -30.03 -13.38
C VAL A 194 -26.69 -29.51 -12.88
N PRO A 195 -27.31 -28.51 -13.56
CA PRO A 195 -28.63 -28.00 -13.21
C PRO A 195 -29.68 -29.12 -13.28
N LYS A 196 -30.54 -29.20 -12.26
CA LYS A 196 -31.65 -30.17 -12.19
C LYS A 196 -32.96 -29.53 -12.63
N GLY A 197 -33.93 -30.37 -12.98
CA GLY A 197 -35.25 -29.95 -13.44
C GLY A 197 -35.25 -29.43 -14.88
N ARG A 198 -36.44 -29.27 -15.46
CA ARG A 198 -36.62 -28.75 -16.82
C ARG A 198 -36.87 -27.24 -16.91
N ALA A 199 -36.91 -26.55 -15.77
CA ALA A 199 -37.06 -25.09 -15.72
C ALA A 199 -35.72 -24.40 -16.03
N ASN A 200 -35.69 -23.55 -17.04
CA ASN A 200 -34.58 -22.63 -17.34
C ASN A 200 -35.09 -21.19 -17.64
N TYR A 201 -36.29 -20.86 -17.15
CA TYR A 201 -36.94 -19.57 -17.33
C TYR A 201 -37.89 -19.26 -16.17
N GLU A 202 -38.20 -17.98 -15.98
CA GLU A 202 -39.21 -17.47 -15.05
C GLU A 202 -39.94 -16.28 -15.69
N PRO A 203 -41.27 -16.15 -15.56
CA PRO A 203 -42.19 -17.03 -14.82
C PRO A 203 -42.41 -18.40 -15.47
N ASN A 204 -42.60 -19.46 -14.66
CA ASN A 204 -43.00 -20.79 -15.14
C ASN A 204 -44.07 -21.46 -14.25
N SER A 205 -44.86 -22.38 -14.84
CA SER A 205 -46.00 -23.05 -14.18
C SER A 205 -45.70 -24.43 -13.60
N LEU A 206 -44.44 -24.90 -13.64
CA LEU A 206 -44.10 -26.28 -13.29
C LEU A 206 -44.49 -26.67 -11.85
N ALA A 207 -44.34 -25.73 -10.91
CA ALA A 207 -44.78 -25.92 -9.53
C ALA A 207 -46.30 -26.18 -9.40
N ALA A 208 -47.13 -25.55 -10.25
CA ALA A 208 -48.57 -25.80 -10.28
C ALA A 208 -48.93 -27.21 -10.81
N HIS A 209 -47.97 -27.88 -11.45
CA HIS A 209 -48.10 -29.25 -11.96
C HIS A 209 -47.31 -30.28 -11.13
N GLY A 210 -46.87 -29.92 -9.92
CA GLY A 210 -46.16 -30.83 -9.01
C GLY A 210 -44.69 -31.07 -9.35
N GLU A 211 -44.09 -30.24 -10.19
CA GLU A 211 -42.67 -30.30 -10.56
C GLU A 211 -41.86 -29.16 -9.91
N GLU A 212 -40.53 -29.29 -9.87
CA GLU A 212 -39.65 -28.22 -9.39
C GLU A 212 -39.69 -27.01 -10.36
N GLY A 213 -40.22 -25.88 -9.88
CA GLY A 213 -40.25 -24.61 -10.63
C GLY A 213 -38.92 -23.86 -10.68
N GLY A 214 -37.91 -24.29 -9.91
CA GLY A 214 -36.61 -23.62 -9.81
C GLY A 214 -36.60 -22.45 -8.81
N PRO A 215 -35.54 -21.61 -8.84
CA PRO A 215 -35.38 -20.49 -7.92
C PRO A 215 -36.50 -19.44 -8.06
N ARG A 216 -36.73 -18.66 -7.00
CA ARG A 216 -37.75 -17.61 -6.92
C ARG A 216 -37.14 -16.30 -6.44
N GLU A 217 -37.75 -15.19 -6.86
CA GLU A 217 -37.42 -13.87 -6.34
C GLU A 217 -37.66 -13.80 -4.83
N SER A 218 -36.91 -12.93 -4.16
CA SER A 218 -37.05 -12.68 -2.73
C SER A 218 -37.36 -11.20 -2.53
N PRO A 219 -38.63 -10.77 -2.59
CA PRO A 219 -38.99 -9.36 -2.58
C PRO A 219 -38.66 -8.65 -1.26
N ASP A 220 -38.66 -9.37 -0.13
CA ASP A 220 -38.46 -8.78 1.20
C ASP A 220 -36.99 -8.56 1.57
N VAL A 221 -36.07 -9.35 1.01
CA VAL A 221 -34.63 -9.33 1.37
C VAL A 221 -33.68 -9.30 0.17
N GLY A 222 -34.21 -9.37 -1.05
CA GLY A 222 -33.43 -9.28 -2.28
C GLY A 222 -32.76 -7.91 -2.44
N PHE A 223 -31.76 -7.85 -3.31
CA PHE A 223 -31.12 -6.59 -3.65
C PHE A 223 -32.15 -5.62 -4.25
N VAL A 224 -32.18 -4.40 -3.73
CA VAL A 224 -33.00 -3.30 -4.23
C VAL A 224 -32.08 -2.12 -4.42
N THR A 225 -32.12 -1.54 -5.62
CA THR A 225 -31.38 -0.31 -5.90
C THR A 225 -31.87 0.79 -4.96
N ALA A 226 -30.94 1.38 -4.21
CA ALA A 226 -31.19 2.47 -3.30
C ALA A 226 -31.67 3.68 -4.08
N ASN A 227 -32.86 4.18 -3.74
CA ASN A 227 -33.36 5.48 -4.22
C ASN A 227 -32.64 6.66 -3.53
N ALA A 228 -31.38 6.47 -3.11
CA ALA A 228 -30.62 7.42 -2.33
C ALA A 228 -29.98 8.46 -3.25
N ALA A 229 -30.59 9.65 -3.31
CA ALA A 229 -30.05 10.85 -3.93
C ALA A 229 -29.97 10.88 -5.48
N THR A 230 -30.78 10.10 -6.19
CA THR A 230 -31.10 10.41 -7.61
C THR A 230 -32.42 11.20 -7.76
N GLY A 231 -33.11 11.47 -6.66
CA GLY A 231 -34.49 11.95 -6.66
C GLY A 231 -35.46 10.95 -7.33
N PRO A 232 -36.78 11.19 -7.27
CA PRO A 232 -37.74 10.46 -8.09
C PRO A 232 -37.60 10.74 -9.61
N GLU A 233 -36.76 11.70 -10.01
CA GLU A 233 -36.55 12.06 -11.42
C GLU A 233 -35.08 12.38 -11.67
N GLU A 234 -34.29 11.38 -12.12
CA GLU A 234 -33.12 11.71 -12.94
C GLU A 234 -33.61 12.52 -14.14
N SER A 235 -33.37 13.83 -14.10
CA SER A 235 -33.82 14.78 -15.09
C SER A 235 -32.62 15.37 -15.81
N GLY A 236 -32.78 15.61 -17.11
CA GLY A 236 -31.73 16.17 -17.94
C GLY A 236 -31.57 15.47 -19.28
N ASP A 237 -30.65 16.00 -20.08
CA ASP A 237 -30.38 15.51 -21.42
C ASP A 237 -29.36 14.36 -21.42
N LYS A 238 -29.44 13.50 -22.44
CA LYS A 238 -28.43 12.47 -22.70
C LYS A 238 -27.18 13.11 -23.29
N LEU A 239 -26.21 13.45 -22.44
CA LEU A 239 -24.99 14.16 -22.81
C LEU A 239 -23.72 13.33 -22.58
N ARG A 240 -22.64 13.72 -23.26
CA ARG A 240 -21.27 13.25 -23.01
C ARG A 240 -20.40 14.42 -22.58
N VAL A 241 -20.59 14.86 -21.34
CA VAL A 241 -19.93 16.03 -20.76
C VAL A 241 -19.36 15.66 -19.38
N ARG A 242 -18.35 16.39 -18.94
CA ARG A 242 -17.88 16.35 -17.55
C ARG A 242 -18.57 17.48 -16.79
N ALA A 243 -19.06 17.20 -15.58
CA ALA A 243 -19.67 18.23 -14.75
C ALA A 243 -18.64 19.32 -14.39
N GLU A 244 -19.08 20.57 -14.36
CA GLU A 244 -18.23 21.72 -14.00
C GLU A 244 -17.68 21.62 -12.58
N THR A 245 -18.38 20.91 -11.69
CA THR A 245 -17.94 20.62 -10.31
C THR A 245 -16.66 19.79 -10.24
N PHE A 246 -16.29 19.09 -11.33
CA PHE A 246 -15.05 18.31 -11.45
C PHE A 246 -13.85 19.14 -11.99
N ALA A 247 -14.05 20.41 -12.33
CA ALA A 247 -13.04 21.25 -13.01
C ALA A 247 -11.90 21.73 -12.10
N ASP A 248 -11.98 21.51 -10.78
CA ASP A 248 -10.87 21.76 -9.88
C ASP A 248 -9.87 20.59 -9.93
N HIS A 249 -8.67 20.86 -10.46
CA HIS A 249 -7.64 19.85 -10.64
C HIS A 249 -6.46 20.00 -9.66
N TYR A 250 -6.45 21.03 -8.80
CA TYR A 250 -5.22 21.43 -8.10
C TYR A 250 -5.38 21.60 -6.59
N SER A 251 -6.56 21.95 -6.08
CA SER A 251 -6.72 22.27 -4.64
C SER A 251 -6.35 21.11 -3.73
N GLN A 252 -6.78 19.89 -4.08
CA GLN A 252 -6.44 18.71 -3.27
C GLN A 252 -5.01 18.19 -3.48
N ALA A 253 -4.41 18.45 -4.65
CA ALA A 253 -2.97 18.20 -4.83
C ALA A 253 -2.14 19.12 -3.92
N ARG A 254 -2.56 20.39 -3.78
CA ARG A 254 -1.94 21.36 -2.87
C ARG A 254 -2.14 20.95 -1.41
N LEU A 255 -3.37 20.61 -1.02
CA LEU A 255 -3.69 20.08 0.30
C LEU A 255 -2.77 18.89 0.62
N PHE A 256 -2.65 17.92 -0.30
CA PHE A 256 -1.80 16.76 -0.12
C PHE A 256 -0.34 17.15 0.10
N TYR A 257 0.25 17.94 -0.79
CA TYR A 257 1.65 18.36 -0.69
C TYR A 257 1.95 19.15 0.61
N ARG A 258 1.07 20.07 0.99
CA ARG A 258 1.21 20.88 2.21
C ARG A 258 0.97 20.09 3.50
N SER A 259 0.36 18.91 3.41
CA SER A 259 0.17 18.00 4.55
C SER A 259 1.41 17.19 4.89
N GLN A 260 2.36 17.10 3.95
CA GLN A 260 3.56 16.29 4.08
C GLN A 260 4.62 16.94 5.00
N THR A 261 5.49 16.13 5.59
CA THR A 261 6.71 16.59 6.26
C THR A 261 7.73 17.14 5.26
N ILE A 262 8.73 17.88 5.74
CA ILE A 262 9.79 18.45 4.87
C ILE A 262 10.51 17.36 4.08
N SER A 263 10.81 16.21 4.69
CA SER A 263 11.44 15.07 4.00
C SER A 263 10.53 14.45 2.95
N GLU A 264 9.24 14.28 3.23
CA GLU A 264 8.26 13.80 2.23
C GLU A 264 8.10 14.79 1.06
N GLN A 265 8.08 16.10 1.33
CA GLN A 265 8.05 17.11 0.28
C GLN A 265 9.29 17.03 -0.62
N ALA A 266 10.46 16.79 -0.02
CA ALA A 266 11.70 16.56 -0.76
C ALA A 266 11.67 15.27 -1.58
N HIS A 267 11.09 14.19 -1.05
CA HIS A 267 10.90 12.96 -1.82
C HIS A 267 9.96 13.16 -3.00
N ILE A 268 8.85 13.90 -2.82
CA ILE A 268 7.91 14.22 -3.90
C ILE A 268 8.59 15.05 -4.99
N ALA A 269 9.27 16.15 -4.62
CA ALA A 269 9.99 16.98 -5.58
C ALA A 269 11.08 16.19 -6.32
N SER A 270 11.88 15.43 -5.58
CA SER A 270 12.95 14.60 -6.17
C SER A 270 12.40 13.50 -7.07
N SER A 271 11.21 12.98 -6.79
CA SER A 271 10.53 12.00 -7.66
C SER A 271 10.10 12.64 -8.99
N PHE A 272 9.58 13.87 -8.96
CA PHE A 272 9.29 14.60 -10.21
C PHE A 272 10.55 14.85 -11.02
N VAL A 273 11.64 15.29 -10.39
CA VAL A 273 12.93 15.48 -11.08
C VAL A 273 13.41 14.17 -11.71
N PHE A 274 13.38 13.08 -10.94
CA PHE A 274 13.79 11.77 -11.43
C PHE A 274 12.94 11.31 -12.62
N GLU A 275 11.61 11.34 -12.55
CA GLU A 275 10.76 10.90 -13.66
C GLU A 275 10.86 11.82 -14.88
N LEU A 276 10.86 13.14 -14.68
CA LEU A 276 10.95 14.10 -15.78
C LEU A 276 12.32 14.08 -16.46
N SER A 277 13.39 13.74 -15.74
CA SER A 277 14.73 13.59 -16.33
C SER A 277 14.79 12.50 -17.42
N LYS A 278 13.92 11.48 -17.34
CA LYS A 278 13.86 10.39 -18.33
C LYS A 278 13.12 10.77 -19.61
N VAL A 279 12.35 11.85 -19.59
CA VAL A 279 11.60 12.35 -20.75
C VAL A 279 12.14 13.70 -21.24
N ALA A 280 13.33 14.10 -20.76
CA ALA A 280 13.97 15.36 -21.09
C ALA A 280 14.29 15.52 -22.59
N GLN A 281 14.30 14.43 -23.37
CA GLN A 281 14.43 14.48 -24.83
C GLN A 281 13.22 15.14 -25.52
N LEU A 282 12.09 15.29 -24.81
CA LEU A 282 10.92 16.03 -25.25
C LEU A 282 10.91 17.39 -24.57
N ASP A 283 11.63 18.37 -25.14
CA ASP A 283 11.93 19.68 -24.52
C ASP A 283 10.73 20.37 -23.85
N GLN A 284 9.52 20.21 -24.40
CA GLN A 284 8.33 20.89 -23.88
C GLN A 284 7.67 20.17 -22.70
N VAL A 285 7.93 18.87 -22.49
CA VAL A 285 7.23 18.06 -21.49
C VAL A 285 7.59 18.48 -20.07
N PRO A 286 8.89 18.57 -19.68
CA PRO A 286 9.26 19.00 -18.32
C PRO A 286 8.71 20.39 -17.99
N GLY A 287 8.90 21.37 -18.87
CA GLY A 287 8.38 22.73 -18.66
C GLY A 287 6.86 22.79 -18.54
N ARG A 288 6.11 22.00 -19.32
CA ARG A 288 4.64 21.93 -19.19
C ARG A 288 4.20 21.29 -17.87
N MET A 289 4.93 20.29 -17.37
CA MET A 289 4.63 19.68 -16.08
C MET A 289 4.90 20.66 -14.95
N VAL A 290 6.07 21.29 -14.94
CA VAL A 290 6.41 22.31 -13.93
C VAL A 290 5.42 23.48 -13.95
N ALA A 291 4.98 23.91 -15.13
CA ALA A 291 3.95 24.95 -15.25
C ALA A 291 2.61 24.56 -14.59
N ASN A 292 2.27 23.28 -14.55
CA ASN A 292 1.12 22.76 -13.78
C ASN A 292 1.42 22.68 -12.28
N LEU A 293 2.64 22.31 -11.87
CA LEU A 293 3.03 22.27 -10.46
C LEU A 293 2.91 23.64 -9.79
N ARG A 294 3.07 24.74 -10.53
CA ARG A 294 2.81 26.11 -10.04
C ARG A 294 1.34 26.36 -9.62
N ASN A 295 0.40 25.57 -10.15
CA ASN A 295 -0.99 25.57 -9.65
C ASN A 295 -1.13 24.79 -8.35
N VAL A 296 -0.25 23.84 -8.08
CA VAL A 296 -0.22 23.06 -6.84
C VAL A 296 0.49 23.88 -5.75
N ASP A 297 1.78 24.15 -5.91
CA ASP A 297 2.56 24.97 -4.98
C ASP A 297 3.79 25.59 -5.69
N GLU A 298 4.12 26.84 -5.38
CA GLU A 298 5.23 27.54 -6.04
C GLU A 298 6.60 27.03 -5.55
N ASP A 299 6.73 26.60 -4.29
CA ASP A 299 7.98 26.02 -3.78
C ASP A 299 8.27 24.68 -4.48
N LEU A 300 7.26 23.81 -4.56
CA LEU A 300 7.35 22.54 -5.29
C LEU A 300 7.80 22.76 -6.74
N ALA A 301 7.18 23.72 -7.44
CA ALA A 301 7.51 24.00 -8.83
C ALA A 301 8.93 24.54 -8.99
N SER A 302 9.38 25.44 -8.11
CA SER A 302 10.76 25.97 -8.13
C SER A 302 11.77 24.85 -7.93
N ARG A 303 11.57 24.02 -6.91
CA ARG A 303 12.43 22.88 -6.57
C ARG A 303 12.58 21.89 -7.73
N VAL A 304 11.46 21.58 -8.40
CA VAL A 304 11.49 20.68 -9.57
C VAL A 304 12.17 21.35 -10.77
N ALA A 305 11.94 22.65 -11.01
CA ALA A 305 12.62 23.40 -12.07
C ALA A 305 14.14 23.43 -11.86
N ASP A 306 14.57 23.75 -10.64
CA ASP A 306 15.97 23.82 -10.23
C ASP A 306 16.65 22.45 -10.36
N GLY A 307 16.00 21.38 -9.87
CA GLY A 307 16.52 20.02 -9.98
C GLY A 307 16.62 19.49 -11.41
N LEU A 308 15.81 20.02 -12.33
CA LEU A 308 15.90 19.74 -13.77
C LEU A 308 16.82 20.71 -14.53
N ALA A 309 17.36 21.72 -13.84
CA ALA A 309 18.14 22.80 -14.43
C ALA A 309 17.42 23.52 -15.59
N ILE A 310 16.14 23.85 -15.39
CA ILE A 310 15.33 24.64 -16.34
C ILE A 310 14.80 25.92 -15.69
N ASP A 311 14.54 26.94 -16.50
CA ASP A 311 13.86 28.15 -16.03
C ASP A 311 12.45 27.81 -15.54
N LEU A 312 12.02 28.46 -14.44
CA LEU A 312 10.65 28.33 -13.94
C LEU A 312 9.65 28.83 -15.00
N PRO A 313 8.83 27.95 -15.61
CA PRO A 313 7.95 28.31 -16.70
C PRO A 313 6.76 29.14 -16.22
N LYS A 314 6.06 29.78 -17.17
CA LYS A 314 4.80 30.46 -16.88
C LYS A 314 3.75 29.45 -16.38
N LYS A 315 3.10 29.78 -15.26
CA LYS A 315 1.98 29.03 -14.68
C LYS A 315 0.89 28.76 -15.72
N THR A 316 0.47 27.50 -15.81
CA THR A 316 -0.63 27.06 -16.70
C THR A 316 -1.96 27.66 -16.21
N PRO A 317 -2.83 28.19 -17.08
CA PRO A 317 -4.17 28.61 -16.68
C PRO A 317 -4.98 27.45 -16.10
N ALA A 318 -5.54 27.62 -14.90
CA ALA A 318 -6.39 26.63 -14.28
C ALA A 318 -7.83 26.74 -14.80
N ALA A 319 -8.53 25.61 -14.94
CA ALA A 319 -9.95 25.61 -15.34
C ALA A 319 -10.85 26.20 -14.25
N LYS A 320 -10.50 25.96 -12.98
CA LYS A 320 -11.04 26.61 -11.79
C LYS A 320 -9.86 27.04 -10.92
N GLU A 321 -9.93 28.24 -10.36
CA GLU A 321 -8.86 28.72 -9.47
C GLU A 321 -8.72 27.81 -8.25
N PRO A 322 -7.51 27.34 -7.92
CA PRO A 322 -7.33 26.41 -6.81
C PRO A 322 -7.57 27.11 -5.48
N ILE A 323 -8.35 26.47 -4.62
CA ILE A 323 -8.63 26.96 -3.27
C ILE A 323 -7.61 26.41 -2.26
N ASP A 324 -7.31 27.22 -1.25
CA ASP A 324 -6.46 26.77 -0.14
C ASP A 324 -7.33 26.04 0.89
N MET A 325 -7.14 24.72 0.96
CA MET A 325 -7.78 23.86 1.94
C MET A 325 -6.81 23.59 3.11
N PRO A 326 -7.32 23.37 4.34
CA PRO A 326 -6.48 23.02 5.48
C PRO A 326 -5.66 21.75 5.23
N PRO A 327 -4.37 21.70 5.65
CA PRO A 327 -3.60 20.46 5.64
C PRO A 327 -4.23 19.38 6.53
N SER A 328 -4.02 18.12 6.17
CA SER A 328 -4.52 16.93 6.86
C SER A 328 -3.36 16.02 7.25
N ASP A 329 -3.08 15.91 8.54
CA ASP A 329 -1.98 15.08 9.04
C ASP A 329 -2.18 13.61 8.69
N ALA A 330 -3.43 13.16 8.53
CA ALA A 330 -3.78 11.82 8.09
C ALA A 330 -3.26 11.47 6.67
N LEU A 331 -2.77 12.45 5.90
CA LEU A 331 -2.18 12.26 4.57
C LEU A 331 -0.66 12.06 4.56
N SER A 332 0.03 12.29 5.67
CA SER A 332 1.47 12.07 5.77
C SER A 332 1.78 10.65 6.24
N ILE A 333 2.72 9.99 5.59
CA ILE A 333 3.26 8.70 6.03
C ILE A 333 4.13 8.92 7.28
N HIS A 334 5.02 9.90 7.25
CA HIS A 334 5.99 10.13 8.32
C HIS A 334 5.33 10.55 9.64
N LYS A 335 4.27 11.38 9.60
CA LYS A 335 3.51 11.78 10.80
C LYS A 335 2.73 10.63 11.44
N ASN A 336 2.40 9.60 10.67
CA ASN A 336 1.61 8.44 11.13
C ASN A 336 2.43 7.14 11.19
N MET A 337 3.75 7.22 11.05
CA MET A 337 4.64 6.07 11.15
C MET A 337 4.73 5.62 12.61
N LEU A 338 4.65 4.30 12.84
CA LEU A 338 4.84 3.74 14.18
C LEU A 338 6.31 3.44 14.43
N ALA A 339 6.80 3.83 15.61
CA ALA A 339 8.10 3.40 16.11
C ALA A 339 7.99 1.98 16.65
N THR A 340 8.14 0.96 15.79
CA THR A 340 8.01 -0.44 16.17
C THR A 340 8.98 -1.35 15.39
N LEU A 341 9.45 -2.41 16.07
CA LEU A 341 10.16 -3.55 15.45
C LEU A 341 9.24 -4.75 15.19
N GLU A 342 7.97 -4.69 15.60
CA GLU A 342 7.01 -5.76 15.35
C GLU A 342 6.86 -6.02 13.85
N GLY A 343 7.16 -7.24 13.42
CA GLY A 343 7.16 -7.65 12.01
C GLY A 343 8.33 -7.13 11.18
N ARG A 344 9.34 -6.51 11.80
CA ARG A 344 10.56 -5.97 11.13
C ARG A 344 11.70 -6.98 11.14
N LYS A 345 12.62 -6.88 10.18
CA LYS A 345 13.81 -7.73 10.06
C LYS A 345 15.07 -6.91 10.34
N VAL A 346 15.92 -7.39 11.23
CA VAL A 346 17.22 -6.80 11.55
C VAL A 346 18.33 -7.71 11.04
N GLY A 347 19.14 -7.23 10.10
CA GLY A 347 20.29 -7.97 9.57
C GLY A 347 21.51 -7.82 10.48
N ILE A 348 22.07 -8.92 10.97
CA ILE A 348 23.22 -8.92 11.89
C ILE A 348 24.42 -9.50 11.16
N LEU A 349 25.37 -8.65 10.76
CA LEU A 349 26.60 -9.07 10.10
C LEU A 349 27.62 -9.59 11.12
N ILE A 350 28.01 -10.86 10.95
CA ILE A 350 29.06 -11.53 11.73
C ILE A 350 30.21 -12.02 10.85
N ALA A 351 31.37 -12.23 11.47
CA ALA A 351 32.56 -12.82 10.89
C ALA A 351 33.27 -13.72 11.91
N ASP A 352 34.32 -14.42 11.49
CA ASP A 352 35.09 -15.25 12.42
C ASP A 352 35.67 -14.39 13.56
N GLY A 353 35.52 -14.89 14.79
CA GLY A 353 35.89 -14.20 16.02
C GLY A 353 34.85 -13.21 16.55
N SER A 354 33.71 -13.00 15.87
CA SER A 354 32.61 -12.16 16.40
C SER A 354 32.22 -12.56 17.82
N ASP A 355 31.91 -11.56 18.65
CA ASP A 355 31.58 -11.79 20.05
C ASP A 355 30.25 -12.53 20.20
N ALA A 356 30.29 -13.66 20.92
CA ALA A 356 29.13 -14.52 21.09
C ALA A 356 28.06 -13.94 22.03
N ASP A 357 28.49 -13.18 23.04
CA ASP A 357 27.60 -12.62 24.05
C ASP A 357 26.90 -11.37 23.50
N GLU A 358 27.61 -10.52 22.75
CA GLU A 358 27.02 -9.40 22.01
C GLU A 358 25.97 -9.90 21.01
N LEU A 359 26.30 -10.95 20.22
CA LEU A 359 25.36 -11.54 19.28
C LEU A 359 24.12 -12.11 19.98
N ALA A 360 24.30 -12.87 21.05
CA ALA A 360 23.18 -13.44 21.79
C ALA A 360 22.29 -12.35 22.42
N ALA A 361 22.90 -11.29 22.95
CA ALA A 361 22.18 -10.16 23.53
C ALA A 361 21.36 -9.42 22.47
N ILE A 362 21.94 -9.12 21.30
CA ILE A 362 21.22 -8.37 20.27
C ILE A 362 20.07 -9.18 19.66
N VAL A 363 20.27 -10.48 19.42
CA VAL A 363 19.21 -11.39 18.94
C VAL A 363 18.05 -11.40 19.93
N THR A 364 18.35 -11.63 21.21
CA THR A 364 17.33 -11.65 22.28
C THR A 364 16.60 -10.31 22.37
N ALA A 365 17.30 -9.19 22.23
CA ALA A 365 16.70 -7.86 22.35
C ALA A 365 15.78 -7.52 21.16
N VAL A 366 16.17 -7.92 19.94
CA VAL A 366 15.33 -7.78 18.73
C VAL A 366 14.08 -8.64 18.84
N GLU A 367 14.22 -9.92 19.21
CA GLU A 367 13.08 -10.84 19.38
C GLU A 367 12.12 -10.40 20.48
N LYS A 368 12.65 -9.89 21.60
CA LYS A 368 11.83 -9.30 22.67
C LYS A 368 11.03 -8.08 22.21
N ALA A 369 11.56 -7.33 21.23
CA ALA A 369 10.86 -6.23 20.56
C ALA A 369 9.95 -6.70 19.42
N LYS A 370 9.73 -8.02 19.28
CA LYS A 370 8.95 -8.68 18.22
C LYS A 370 9.49 -8.47 16.80
N GLY A 371 10.78 -8.14 16.69
CA GLY A 371 11.50 -8.16 15.42
C GLY A 371 12.11 -9.53 15.16
N LYS A 372 12.45 -9.77 13.89
CA LYS A 372 13.18 -10.96 13.43
C LYS A 372 14.66 -10.62 13.27
N ALA A 373 15.50 -11.21 14.10
CA ALA A 373 16.94 -11.19 13.91
C ALA A 373 17.32 -12.12 12.75
N VAL A 374 18.14 -11.64 11.81
CA VAL A 374 18.62 -12.44 10.67
C VAL A 374 20.13 -12.38 10.65
N ILE A 375 20.78 -13.51 10.88
CA ILE A 375 22.24 -13.61 10.95
C ILE A 375 22.81 -13.69 9.54
N VAL A 376 23.68 -12.74 9.21
CA VAL A 376 24.32 -12.60 7.91
C VAL A 376 25.82 -12.81 8.07
N ALA A 377 26.42 -13.63 7.20
CA ALA A 377 27.86 -13.85 7.20
C ALA A 377 28.38 -13.98 5.76
N PRO A 378 29.69 -13.85 5.49
CA PRO A 378 30.25 -14.05 4.15
C PRO A 378 29.92 -15.41 3.52
N LYS A 379 29.63 -16.43 4.34
CA LYS A 379 29.31 -17.79 3.92
C LYS A 379 28.08 -18.31 4.70
N VAL A 380 27.26 -19.15 4.07
CA VAL A 380 26.06 -19.77 4.71
C VAL A 380 26.41 -20.73 5.85
N GLY A 381 27.63 -21.26 5.88
CA GLY A 381 28.15 -22.00 7.04
C GLY A 381 28.30 -21.12 8.28
N GLY A 382 28.21 -19.81 8.11
CA GLY A 382 28.33 -18.77 9.14
C GLY A 382 29.77 -18.55 9.58
N ALA A 383 29.97 -18.32 10.88
CA ALA A 383 31.25 -17.93 11.45
C ALA A 383 31.53 -18.64 12.79
N LYS A 384 32.81 -18.86 13.10
CA LYS A 384 33.24 -19.34 14.41
C LYS A 384 33.35 -18.17 15.38
N LEU A 385 32.50 -18.14 16.41
CA LEU A 385 32.43 -17.04 17.38
C LEU A 385 33.60 -17.05 18.38
N SER A 386 33.71 -16.00 19.20
CA SER A 386 34.73 -15.83 20.25
C SER A 386 34.78 -16.98 21.27
N ASN A 387 33.64 -17.62 21.55
CA ASN A 387 33.53 -18.81 22.43
C ASN A 387 33.91 -20.13 21.73
N GLY A 388 34.36 -20.08 20.47
CA GLY A 388 34.78 -21.22 19.67
C GLY A 388 33.65 -22.03 19.02
N LYS A 389 32.38 -21.67 19.24
CA LYS A 389 31.23 -22.33 18.60
C LYS A 389 31.00 -21.83 17.19
N GLN A 390 30.53 -22.71 16.30
CA GLN A 390 30.08 -22.34 14.97
C GLN A 390 28.66 -21.77 15.05
N GLN A 391 28.49 -20.50 14.67
CA GLN A 391 27.19 -19.89 14.43
C GLN A 391 26.84 -20.03 12.96
N LYS A 392 25.71 -20.67 12.64
CA LYS A 392 25.21 -20.73 11.27
C LYS A 392 24.61 -19.38 10.88
N ALA A 393 24.79 -18.98 9.63
CA ALA A 393 24.11 -17.80 9.08
C ALA A 393 22.78 -18.19 8.45
N ASP A 394 21.80 -17.30 8.56
CA ASP A 394 20.51 -17.38 7.85
C ASP A 394 20.68 -16.95 6.38
N GLY A 395 21.59 -16.00 6.13
CA GLY A 395 21.87 -15.46 4.81
C GLY A 395 23.36 -15.30 4.52
N GLN A 396 23.73 -15.53 3.26
CA GLN A 396 25.05 -15.12 2.77
C GLN A 396 25.04 -13.61 2.52
N LEU A 397 26.08 -12.90 2.96
CA LEU A 397 26.21 -11.44 2.82
C LEU A 397 25.88 -10.91 1.42
N ALA A 398 26.49 -11.47 0.37
CA ALA A 398 26.22 -11.05 -1.00
C ALA A 398 24.79 -11.37 -1.48
N GLY A 399 24.15 -12.40 -0.91
CA GLY A 399 22.77 -12.78 -1.20
C GLY A 399 21.76 -12.18 -0.21
N SER A 400 22.19 -11.33 0.71
CA SER A 400 21.36 -10.71 1.74
C SER A 400 21.81 -9.27 1.95
N PRO A 401 21.71 -8.42 0.91
CA PRO A 401 22.18 -7.05 1.00
C PRO A 401 21.26 -6.23 1.91
N SER A 402 21.73 -5.08 2.41
CA SER A 402 21.02 -4.39 3.50
C SER A 402 19.61 -3.90 3.15
N GLN A 403 19.23 -3.83 1.87
CA GLN A 403 17.91 -3.42 1.41
C GLN A 403 16.78 -4.33 1.88
N ILE A 404 17.05 -5.62 2.14
CA ILE A 404 16.01 -6.56 2.59
C ILE A 404 15.72 -6.48 4.10
N PHE A 405 16.49 -5.67 4.84
CA PHE A 405 16.37 -5.46 6.29
C PHE A 405 15.89 -4.06 6.62
N ASP A 406 15.21 -3.88 7.75
CA ASP A 406 14.74 -2.58 8.24
C ASP A 406 15.87 -1.81 8.98
N ALA A 407 16.77 -2.54 9.64
CA ALA A 407 17.96 -2.03 10.32
C ALA A 407 19.11 -3.05 10.26
N VAL A 408 20.34 -2.63 10.56
CA VAL A 408 21.50 -3.53 10.56
C VAL A 408 22.35 -3.41 11.83
N ALA A 409 22.90 -4.54 12.29
CA ALA A 409 23.90 -4.59 13.35
C ALA A 409 25.20 -5.21 12.82
N ILE A 410 26.35 -4.65 13.19
CA ILE A 410 27.67 -5.10 12.77
C ILE A 410 28.44 -5.55 14.01
N ILE A 411 28.60 -6.86 14.18
CA ILE A 411 29.28 -7.47 15.32
C ILE A 411 30.44 -8.27 14.77
N VAL A 412 31.64 -7.71 14.82
CA VAL A 412 32.84 -8.32 14.20
C VAL A 412 34.02 -8.27 15.16
N SER A 413 34.96 -9.20 15.03
CA SER A 413 36.28 -9.09 15.67
C SER A 413 37.16 -8.09 14.91
N GLN A 414 38.33 -7.75 15.48
CA GLN A 414 39.32 -6.94 14.78
C GLN A 414 39.81 -7.62 13.48
N GLU A 415 40.10 -8.92 13.54
CA GLU A 415 40.55 -9.71 12.39
C GLU A 415 39.42 -9.91 11.36
N GLY A 416 38.20 -10.13 11.84
CA GLY A 416 36.99 -10.24 11.02
C GLY A 416 36.71 -8.93 10.28
N CYS A 417 36.77 -7.79 10.97
CA CYS A 417 36.64 -6.47 10.36
C CYS A 417 37.72 -6.26 9.29
N ALA A 418 38.99 -6.55 9.59
CA ALA A 418 40.09 -6.40 8.63
C ALA A 418 39.89 -7.23 7.35
N THR A 419 39.28 -8.41 7.48
CA THR A 419 38.90 -9.23 6.32
C THR A 419 37.77 -8.59 5.53
N LEU A 420 36.70 -8.15 6.21
CA LEU A 420 35.53 -7.52 5.60
C LEU A 420 35.83 -6.18 4.94
N LEU A 421 36.89 -5.47 5.36
CA LEU A 421 37.34 -4.27 4.67
C LEU A 421 37.66 -4.52 3.20
N ASN A 422 38.07 -5.73 2.81
CA ASN A 422 38.38 -6.06 1.42
C ASN A 422 37.22 -6.79 0.70
N GLU A 423 36.07 -6.94 1.37
CA GLU A 423 34.87 -7.55 0.81
C GLU A 423 33.89 -6.46 0.36
N GLY A 424 33.67 -6.36 -0.96
CA GLY A 424 32.80 -5.34 -1.54
C GLY A 424 31.39 -5.38 -0.97
N ALA A 425 30.83 -6.58 -0.79
CA ALA A 425 29.49 -6.75 -0.25
C ALA A 425 29.37 -6.26 1.21
N ALA A 426 30.45 -6.31 2.00
CA ALA A 426 30.45 -5.83 3.38
C ALA A 426 30.43 -4.30 3.44
N VAL A 427 31.25 -3.65 2.61
CA VAL A 427 31.27 -2.20 2.47
C VAL A 427 29.91 -1.70 1.98
N GLU A 428 29.36 -2.33 0.94
CA GLU A 428 28.04 -1.99 0.41
C GLU A 428 26.90 -2.23 1.41
N PHE A 429 26.97 -3.28 2.23
CA PHE A 429 25.97 -3.56 3.26
C PHE A 429 25.82 -2.38 4.22
N VAL A 430 26.93 -1.89 4.77
CA VAL A 430 26.97 -0.76 5.70
C VAL A 430 26.66 0.56 4.98
N MET A 431 27.30 0.80 3.83
CA MET A 431 27.13 2.03 3.04
C MET A 431 25.67 2.22 2.62
N ASN A 432 25.04 1.17 2.08
CA ASN A 432 23.64 1.25 1.67
C ASN A 432 22.71 1.36 2.88
N ALA A 433 22.99 0.70 4.00
CA ALA A 433 22.15 0.87 5.19
C ALA A 433 22.17 2.33 5.68
N PHE A 434 23.36 2.95 5.70
CA PHE A 434 23.50 4.34 6.11
C PHE A 434 22.87 5.30 5.09
N GLY A 435 23.17 5.11 3.81
CA GLY A 435 22.63 5.85 2.69
C GLY A 435 21.11 5.77 2.62
N HIS A 436 20.57 4.60 2.95
CA HIS A 436 19.14 4.34 3.14
C HIS A 436 18.70 4.68 4.55
N LEU A 437 19.31 5.61 5.28
CA LEU A 437 18.74 6.19 6.51
C LEU A 437 18.34 5.18 7.61
N LYS A 438 18.86 3.94 7.56
CA LYS A 438 18.58 2.88 8.54
C LYS A 438 19.35 3.12 9.82
N ALA A 439 18.86 2.54 10.91
CA ALA A 439 19.68 2.39 12.11
C ALA A 439 20.85 1.43 11.84
N ILE A 440 22.01 1.77 12.37
CA ILE A 440 23.21 0.94 12.36
C ILE A 440 23.70 0.79 13.79
N GLY A 441 23.63 -0.44 14.31
CA GLY A 441 24.33 -0.81 15.54
C GLY A 441 25.69 -1.36 15.20
N ALA A 442 26.76 -0.92 15.85
CA ALA A 442 28.11 -1.43 15.59
C ALA A 442 28.90 -1.57 16.89
N ASN A 443 29.65 -2.66 17.04
CA ASN A 443 30.63 -2.75 18.11
C ASN A 443 31.91 -1.97 17.75
N GLU A 444 32.75 -1.66 18.73
CA GLU A 444 33.90 -0.75 18.55
C GLU A 444 34.87 -1.24 17.46
N THR A 445 35.06 -2.55 17.35
CA THR A 445 35.91 -3.21 16.35
C THR A 445 35.38 -3.08 14.92
N ALA A 446 34.11 -2.73 14.72
CA ALA A 446 33.53 -2.49 13.40
C ALA A 446 33.84 -1.09 12.83
N GLN A 447 34.38 -0.17 13.64
CA GLN A 447 34.60 1.23 13.24
C GLN A 447 35.36 1.38 11.90
N PRO A 448 36.45 0.62 11.61
CA PRO A 448 37.14 0.75 10.33
C PRO A 448 36.23 0.46 9.12
N LEU A 449 35.27 -0.46 9.26
CA LEU A 449 34.31 -0.77 8.21
C LEU A 449 33.28 0.35 8.02
N LEU A 450 32.82 0.96 9.12
CA LEU A 450 31.94 2.13 9.10
C LEU A 450 32.63 3.31 8.40
N ASP A 451 33.89 3.58 8.74
CA ASP A 451 34.69 4.64 8.11
C ASP A 451 34.85 4.39 6.60
N LYS A 452 35.18 3.15 6.21
CA LYS A 452 35.30 2.77 4.79
C LYS A 452 33.98 2.89 4.03
N ALA A 453 32.85 2.66 4.70
CA ALA A 453 31.51 2.81 4.15
C ALA A 453 31.00 4.27 4.14
N GLY A 454 31.78 5.22 4.65
CA GLY A 454 31.40 6.64 4.70
C GLY A 454 30.33 6.95 5.75
N VAL A 455 30.22 6.14 6.80
CA VAL A 455 29.26 6.37 7.89
C VAL A 455 29.74 7.53 8.76
N VAL A 456 28.85 8.49 9.00
CA VAL A 456 29.08 9.61 9.93
C VAL A 456 28.19 9.39 11.16
N PRO A 457 28.70 9.57 12.39
CA PRO A 457 27.88 9.44 13.60
C PRO A 457 26.68 10.38 13.60
N ASP A 458 25.50 9.82 13.90
CA ASP A 458 24.27 10.56 14.15
C ASP A 458 23.37 9.79 15.12
N ALA A 459 22.13 10.24 15.33
CA ALA A 459 21.19 9.61 16.26
C ALA A 459 20.83 8.15 15.89
N GLY A 460 21.08 7.72 14.65
CA GLY A 460 20.79 6.38 14.15
C GLY A 460 22.02 5.48 14.03
N VAL A 461 23.20 5.95 14.43
CA VAL A 461 24.42 5.14 14.53
C VAL A 461 24.72 4.94 16.01
N THR A 462 24.59 3.70 16.49
CA THR A 462 24.66 3.36 17.92
C THR A 462 25.64 2.21 18.16
N GLY A 463 25.93 1.92 19.44
CA GLY A 463 26.47 0.63 19.84
C GLY A 463 25.49 -0.52 19.60
N VAL A 464 25.88 -1.76 19.87
CA VAL A 464 25.01 -2.96 19.78
C VAL A 464 24.27 -3.24 21.09
N ASP A 465 23.67 -2.21 21.68
CA ASP A 465 23.01 -2.25 22.98
C ASP A 465 21.51 -1.89 22.90
N ALA A 466 20.89 -1.57 24.04
CA ALA A 466 19.48 -1.20 24.09
C ALA A 466 19.14 0.09 23.30
N ALA A 467 20.12 0.97 23.03
CA ALA A 467 19.92 2.13 22.18
C ALA A 467 19.71 1.73 20.72
N PHE A 468 20.38 0.67 20.25
CA PHE A 468 20.18 0.16 18.88
C PHE A 468 18.74 -0.31 18.66
N VAL A 469 18.17 -1.07 19.59
CA VAL A 469 16.79 -1.58 19.43
C VAL A 469 15.78 -0.44 19.31
N LYS A 470 16.00 0.66 20.04
CA LYS A 470 15.17 1.88 19.91
C LYS A 470 15.38 2.57 18.57
N ALA A 471 16.64 2.68 18.12
CA ALA A 471 16.98 3.30 16.85
C ALA A 471 16.44 2.47 15.65
N ALA A 472 16.52 1.15 15.72
CA ALA A 472 16.08 0.21 14.69
C ALA A 472 14.58 0.23 14.42
N ALA A 473 13.79 0.77 15.35
CA ALA A 473 12.35 1.01 15.18
C ALA A 473 12.04 2.27 14.35
N LEU A 474 13.06 3.03 13.91
CA LEU A 474 12.95 4.34 13.27
C LEU A 474 13.69 4.41 11.94
N ARG A 475 13.43 5.51 11.23
CA ARG A 475 14.15 5.94 10.02
C ARG A 475 14.68 7.35 10.26
N PHE A 476 15.93 7.61 9.87
CA PHE A 476 16.64 8.85 10.20
C PHE A 476 16.64 9.84 9.04
N TYR A 477 15.48 10.47 8.77
CA TYR A 477 15.31 11.39 7.64
C TYR A 477 16.19 12.63 7.70
N ASP A 478 16.56 13.10 8.89
CA ASP A 478 17.47 14.25 9.06
C ASP A 478 18.88 13.98 8.53
N ARG A 479 19.24 12.70 8.34
CA ARG A 479 20.51 12.29 7.72
C ARG A 479 20.53 12.58 6.22
N GLU A 480 19.37 12.51 5.56
CA GLU A 480 19.29 12.48 4.09
C GLU A 480 19.87 13.70 3.37
N PRO A 481 19.66 14.95 3.83
CA PRO A 481 20.24 16.13 3.17
C PRO A 481 21.77 16.13 3.13
N SER A 482 22.43 15.38 4.02
CA SER A 482 23.90 15.22 4.02
C SER A 482 24.41 14.16 3.04
N LEU A 483 23.51 13.32 2.52
CA LEU A 483 23.86 12.11 1.75
C LEU A 483 23.61 12.25 0.25
N ARG A 484 22.65 13.09 -0.15
CA ARG A 484 22.23 13.20 -1.54
C ARG A 484 21.62 14.57 -1.83
N MET A 485 21.72 14.99 -3.09
CA MET A 485 21.01 16.17 -3.57
C MET A 485 19.50 15.86 -3.58
N LEU A 486 18.74 16.64 -2.81
CA LEU A 486 17.29 16.61 -2.81
C LEU A 486 16.80 17.83 -3.59
N ALA A 487 15.78 17.63 -4.43
CA ALA A 487 15.05 18.74 -5.03
C ALA A 487 14.27 19.49 -3.96
#